data_AF-A0A9P8FP72-F1
#
_entry.id   AF-A0A9P8FP72-F1
#
_cell.length_a   1.000
_cell.length_b   1.000
_cell.length_c   1.000
_cell.angle_alpha   90.00
_cell.angle_beta   90.00
_cell.angle_gamma   90.00
#
_symmetry.space_group_name_H-M   'P 1'
#
loop_
_entity.id
_entity.type
_entity.pdbx_description
1 polymer ?
#
loop_
_entity_poly.entity_id
_entity_poly.type
_entity_poly.pdbx_seq_one_letter_code
_entity_poly.pdbx_strand_id
1 'polypeptide(L)'
;MASKTNIDLYTAGTPNGHKVHIAFEELGLNYNVHKIDISKNTQKEEWFLKICPNGRIPAMVDKTSGKEKRVFEGGAMLLYLTDKYDKENKISFDHDSDEYWETVEWIVWMQSGLGPMQGQANHFYRYAPEKIEYGINRYQTETKRLYQVLNDRLAQQEKAGQGLWLVGNKFTIADIACFSWVNWGAWAGIETKPFPEIERWLDAINARPAVQRGVNIPDEFKLKEIMSSKEKADEHAKKASAWVMKGQEADQKKHA
;
A
#
# COMPACT_ATOMS: atom_id res chain seq x y z
N MET A 1 4.36 4.99 25.53
CA MET A 1 5.15 6.15 25.05
C MET A 1 5.77 5.75 23.73
N ALA A 2 5.83 6.65 22.74
CA ALA A 2 6.38 6.32 21.43
C ALA A 2 7.86 5.92 21.53
N SER A 3 8.27 4.87 20.82
CA SER A 3 9.66 4.41 20.84
C SER A 3 10.57 5.45 20.18
N LYS A 4 11.68 5.78 20.83
CA LYS A 4 12.63 6.78 20.33
C LYS A 4 13.45 6.19 19.17
N THR A 5 12.99 6.46 17.96
CA THR A 5 13.65 6.08 16.70
C THR A 5 14.16 7.32 15.95
N ASN A 6 15.14 7.13 15.06
CA ASN A 6 15.65 8.16 14.15
C ASN A 6 15.53 7.63 12.72
N ILE A 7 14.33 7.76 12.14
CA ILE A 7 13.98 7.21 10.84
C ILE A 7 13.45 8.34 9.95
N ASP A 8 14.06 8.51 8.78
CA ASP A 8 13.55 9.38 7.72
C ASP A 8 12.73 8.54 6.73
N LEU A 9 11.43 8.86 6.59
CA LEU A 9 10.51 8.20 5.66
C LEU A 9 10.21 9.12 4.47
N TYR A 10 10.54 8.68 3.27
CA TYR A 10 10.27 9.37 2.02
C TYR A 10 9.06 8.76 1.31
N THR A 11 7.96 9.50 1.22
CA THR A 11 6.64 8.91 0.91
C THR A 11 5.67 9.87 0.23
N ALA A 12 4.54 9.33 -0.25
CA ALA A 12 3.36 10.06 -0.69
C ALA A 12 2.07 9.34 -0.23
N GLY A 13 0.92 10.03 -0.24
CA GLY A 13 -0.40 9.51 0.14
C GLY A 13 -0.98 8.57 -0.91
N THR A 14 -0.40 7.38 -1.03
CA THR A 14 -0.74 6.35 -2.02
C THR A 14 -0.95 5.01 -1.32
N PRO A 15 -1.55 3.99 -1.97
CA PRO A 15 -1.61 2.64 -1.40
C PRO A 15 -0.27 2.14 -0.85
N ASN A 16 0.81 2.32 -1.60
CA ASN A 16 2.14 1.87 -1.18
C ASN A 16 2.73 2.72 -0.03
N GLY A 17 2.36 3.99 0.10
CA GLY A 17 2.73 4.80 1.26
C GLY A 17 1.97 4.37 2.51
N HIS A 18 0.63 4.25 2.40
CA HIS A 18 -0.26 4.00 3.55
C HIS A 18 0.10 2.72 4.31
N LYS A 19 0.50 1.63 3.63
CA LYS A 19 0.93 0.42 4.34
C LYS A 19 2.08 0.70 5.32
N VAL A 20 3.03 1.55 4.94
CA VAL A 20 4.18 1.88 5.78
C VAL A 20 3.77 2.85 6.90
N HIS A 21 2.95 3.86 6.60
CA HIS A 21 2.42 4.79 7.61
C HIS A 21 1.67 4.06 8.71
N ILE A 22 0.75 3.18 8.32
CA ILE A 22 -0.05 2.39 9.25
C ILE A 22 0.85 1.53 10.14
N ALA A 23 1.90 0.89 9.60
CA ALA A 23 2.83 0.12 10.40
C ALA A 23 3.59 0.98 11.41
N PHE A 24 4.06 2.17 11.03
CA PHE A 24 4.68 3.10 11.98
C PHE A 24 3.71 3.51 13.10
N GLU A 25 2.46 3.83 12.76
CA GLU A 25 1.43 4.24 13.71
C GLU A 25 0.98 3.11 14.65
N GLU A 26 0.92 1.87 14.16
CA GLU A 26 0.60 0.69 14.96
C GLU A 26 1.73 0.37 15.95
N LEU A 27 2.98 0.50 15.52
CA LEU A 27 4.15 0.29 16.37
C LEU A 27 4.44 1.47 17.30
N GLY A 28 3.81 2.63 17.08
CA GLY A 28 4.02 3.84 17.88
C GLY A 28 5.46 4.34 17.80
N LEU A 29 6.08 4.30 16.63
CA LEU A 29 7.46 4.75 16.42
C LEU A 29 7.50 6.24 16.07
N ASN A 30 8.60 6.92 16.40
CA ASN A 30 8.86 8.29 15.97
C ASN A 30 9.61 8.32 14.62
N TYR A 31 9.12 9.06 13.64
CA TYR A 31 9.74 9.11 12.32
C TYR A 31 9.51 10.49 11.67
N ASN A 32 10.45 10.90 10.82
CA ASN A 32 10.38 12.14 10.07
C ASN A 32 9.77 11.85 8.69
N VAL A 33 8.67 12.52 8.37
CA VAL A 33 8.00 12.34 7.08
C VAL A 33 8.51 13.36 6.07
N HIS A 34 9.09 12.87 4.98
CA HIS A 34 9.53 13.64 3.81
C HIS A 34 8.57 13.37 2.66
N LYS A 35 7.70 14.34 2.36
CA LYS A 35 6.75 14.24 1.25
C LYS A 35 7.47 14.31 -0.09
N ILE A 36 7.25 13.31 -0.94
CA ILE A 36 7.78 13.25 -2.31
C ILE A 36 6.68 13.62 -3.30
N ASP A 37 6.90 14.68 -4.07
CA ASP A 37 6.01 15.09 -5.16
C ASP A 37 6.30 14.26 -6.42
N ILE A 38 5.59 13.14 -6.53
CA ILE A 38 5.77 12.21 -7.65
C ILE A 38 5.38 12.81 -9.00
N SER A 39 4.54 13.84 -9.02
CA SER A 39 4.13 14.54 -10.25
C SER A 39 5.27 15.37 -10.86
N LYS A 40 6.27 15.73 -10.05
CA LYS A 40 7.49 16.42 -10.45
C LYS A 40 8.66 15.48 -10.72
N ASN A 41 8.47 14.17 -10.63
CA ASN A 41 9.53 13.16 -10.73
C ASN A 41 10.64 13.32 -9.67
N THR A 42 10.34 13.86 -8.48
CA THR A 42 11.33 14.01 -7.40
C THR A 42 11.96 12.67 -6.99
N GLN A 43 11.21 11.56 -7.07
CA GLN A 43 11.69 10.20 -6.87
C GLN A 43 12.71 9.72 -7.91
N LYS A 44 12.97 10.50 -8.97
CA LYS A 44 13.98 10.21 -10.00
C LYS A 44 15.22 11.08 -9.86
N GLU A 45 15.26 12.02 -8.92
CA GLU A 45 16.43 12.85 -8.64
C GLU A 45 17.58 12.03 -8.05
N GLU A 46 18.82 12.44 -8.34
CA GLU A 46 20.03 11.68 -7.98
C GLU A 46 20.12 11.36 -6.47
N TRP A 47 19.73 12.31 -5.62
CA TRP A 47 19.76 12.12 -4.17
C TRP A 47 18.75 11.07 -3.71
N PHE A 48 17.57 10.99 -4.33
CA PHE A 48 16.57 9.98 -4.00
C PHE A 48 17.00 8.61 -4.52
N LEU A 49 17.60 8.55 -5.71
CA LEU A 49 18.12 7.30 -6.29
C LEU A 49 19.25 6.68 -5.46
N LYS A 50 20.02 7.50 -4.72
CA LYS A 50 20.98 7.00 -3.71
C LYS A 50 20.28 6.26 -2.56
N ILE A 51 19.03 6.60 -2.24
CA ILE A 51 18.23 5.96 -1.19
C ILE A 51 17.49 4.74 -1.76
N CYS A 52 16.80 4.92 -2.88
CA CYS A 52 15.98 3.92 -3.56
C CYS A 52 16.34 3.90 -5.05
N PRO A 53 17.18 2.95 -5.51
CA PRO A 53 17.62 2.90 -6.91
C PRO A 53 16.48 2.60 -7.89
N ASN A 54 15.37 2.01 -7.44
CA ASN A 54 14.16 1.82 -8.24
C ASN A 54 13.47 3.18 -8.56
N GLY A 55 13.75 4.23 -7.79
CA GLY A 55 13.16 5.55 -7.95
C GLY A 55 11.64 5.51 -7.81
N ARG A 56 11.18 4.84 -6.74
CA ARG A 56 9.77 4.69 -6.36
C ARG A 56 9.64 4.87 -4.84
N ILE A 57 8.52 5.45 -4.41
CA ILE A 57 8.13 5.53 -3.00
C ILE A 57 7.34 4.28 -2.59
N PRO A 58 7.26 3.97 -1.28
CA PRO A 58 8.02 4.58 -0.19
C PRO A 58 9.47 4.07 -0.13
N ALA A 59 10.32 4.83 0.56
CA ALA A 59 11.66 4.43 0.97
C ALA A 59 12.00 5.07 2.33
N MET A 60 12.90 4.46 3.10
CA MET A 60 13.34 5.00 4.38
C MET A 60 14.85 4.85 4.62
N VAL A 61 15.35 5.70 5.51
CA VAL A 61 16.70 5.61 6.09
C VAL A 61 16.57 5.54 7.59
N ASP A 62 16.95 4.41 8.16
CA ASP A 62 17.02 4.19 9.61
C ASP A 62 18.43 4.48 10.12
N LYS A 63 18.54 5.40 11.08
CA LYS A 63 19.80 5.84 11.71
C LYS A 63 19.82 5.52 13.21
N THR A 64 18.83 4.79 13.71
CA THR A 64 18.61 4.57 15.15
C THR A 64 19.78 3.84 15.82
N SER A 65 20.43 2.92 15.11
CA SER A 65 21.60 2.16 15.61
C SER A 65 22.94 2.88 15.42
N GLY A 66 22.96 4.11 14.88
CA GLY A 66 24.18 4.84 14.53
C GLY A 66 24.78 4.46 13.16
N LYS A 67 24.32 3.38 12.52
CA LYS A 67 24.66 3.02 11.13
C LYS A 67 23.44 3.20 10.23
N GLU A 68 23.60 3.94 9.14
CA GLU A 68 22.51 4.12 8.18
C GLU A 68 22.10 2.79 7.54
N LYS A 69 20.80 2.47 7.62
CA LYS A 69 20.19 1.37 6.89
C LYS A 69 19.11 1.93 5.97
N ARG A 70 19.34 1.79 4.66
CA ARG A 70 18.37 2.13 3.61
C ARG A 70 17.47 0.93 3.35
N VAL A 71 16.17 1.16 3.26
CA VAL A 71 15.17 0.14 2.93
C VAL A 71 14.13 0.77 1.99
N PHE A 72 13.85 0.10 0.88
CA PHE A 72 12.78 0.44 -0.06
C PHE A 72 12.00 -0.83 -0.39
N GLU A 73 10.90 -0.70 -1.13
CA GLU A 73 9.83 -1.71 -1.29
C GLU A 73 8.99 -1.87 -0.03
N GLY A 74 7.70 -1.51 -0.11
CA GLY A 74 6.81 -1.46 1.04
C GLY A 74 6.74 -2.79 1.83
N GLY A 75 6.74 -3.94 1.14
CA GLY A 75 6.77 -5.25 1.81
C GLY A 75 8.06 -5.48 2.62
N ALA A 76 9.23 -5.15 2.04
CA ALA A 76 10.50 -5.24 2.75
C ALA A 76 10.58 -4.26 3.93
N MET A 77 9.99 -3.07 3.79
CA MET A 77 9.89 -2.11 4.89
C MET A 77 9.02 -2.64 6.04
N LEU A 78 7.87 -3.28 5.76
CA LEU A 78 7.02 -3.91 6.79
C LEU A 78 7.78 -5.00 7.57
N LEU A 79 8.49 -5.88 6.85
CA LEU A 79 9.30 -6.93 7.46
C LEU A 79 10.45 -6.35 8.29
N TYR A 80 11.12 -5.31 7.79
CA TYR A 80 12.19 -4.65 8.53
C TYR A 80 11.69 -4.00 9.83
N LEU A 81 10.58 -3.27 9.76
CA LEU A 81 10.01 -2.58 10.92
C LEU A 81 9.58 -3.57 12.00
N THR A 82 8.94 -4.66 11.62
CA THR A 82 8.50 -5.68 12.59
C THR A 82 9.68 -6.43 13.22
N ASP A 83 10.64 -6.92 12.41
CA ASP A 83 11.86 -7.57 12.92
C ASP A 83 12.64 -6.66 13.91
N LYS A 84 12.77 -5.38 13.58
CA LYS A 84 13.59 -4.46 14.38
C LYS A 84 12.86 -3.87 15.57
N TYR A 85 11.56 -3.58 15.45
CA TYR A 85 10.86 -2.75 16.43
C TYR A 85 9.61 -3.41 17.04
N ASP A 86 9.07 -4.48 16.48
CA ASP A 86 7.89 -5.15 17.02
C ASP A 86 8.26 -6.27 18.00
N LYS A 87 8.92 -5.91 19.12
CA LYS A 87 9.46 -6.89 20.09
C LYS A 87 8.40 -7.70 20.84
N GLU A 88 7.17 -7.22 20.83
CA GLU A 88 6.03 -7.87 21.48
C GLU A 88 5.09 -8.54 20.46
N ASN A 89 5.49 -8.59 19.19
CA ASN A 89 4.68 -9.18 18.11
C ASN A 89 3.26 -8.61 18.06
N LYS A 90 3.13 -7.28 18.19
CA LYS A 90 1.85 -6.58 18.17
C LYS A 90 1.14 -6.70 16.82
N ILE A 91 1.90 -6.65 15.73
CA ILE A 91 1.43 -6.77 14.34
C ILE A 91 2.27 -7.76 13.51
N SER A 92 3.06 -8.61 14.15
CA SER A 92 3.86 -9.68 13.55
C SER A 92 3.76 -10.98 14.34
N PHE A 93 4.44 -12.02 13.88
CA PHE A 93 4.67 -13.27 14.60
C PHE A 93 6.16 -13.46 14.85
N ASP A 94 6.51 -14.40 15.72
CA ASP A 94 7.89 -14.77 15.97
C ASP A 94 8.59 -15.16 14.67
N HIS A 95 9.81 -14.69 14.48
CA HIS A 95 10.58 -15.00 13.29
C HIS A 95 10.72 -16.52 13.12
N ASP A 96 10.53 -17.00 11.89
CA ASP A 96 10.58 -18.43 11.51
C ASP A 96 9.46 -19.31 12.07
N SER A 97 8.42 -18.74 12.69
CA SER A 97 7.16 -19.46 12.94
C SER A 97 6.39 -19.74 11.64
N ASP A 98 5.46 -20.70 11.67
CA ASP A 98 4.59 -21.01 10.54
C ASP A 98 3.77 -19.76 10.13
N GLU A 99 3.24 -19.03 11.10
CA GLU A 99 2.47 -17.80 10.85
C GLU A 99 3.33 -16.66 10.30
N TYR A 100 4.62 -16.61 10.66
CA TYR A 100 5.55 -15.64 10.06
C TYR A 100 5.69 -15.91 8.56
N TRP A 101 5.91 -17.16 8.15
CA TRP A 101 6.05 -17.49 6.75
C TRP A 101 4.75 -17.30 5.97
N GLU A 102 3.60 -17.65 6.55
CA GLU A 102 2.30 -17.36 5.95
C GLU A 102 2.07 -15.84 5.79
N THR A 103 2.51 -15.04 6.76
CA THR A 103 2.50 -13.56 6.64
C THR A 103 3.35 -13.08 5.46
N VAL A 104 4.54 -13.65 5.27
CA VAL A 104 5.40 -13.35 4.12
C VAL A 104 4.71 -13.72 2.82
N GLU A 105 4.06 -14.88 2.73
CA GLU A 105 3.32 -15.31 1.55
C GLU A 105 2.26 -14.28 1.13
N TRP A 106 1.44 -13.79 2.08
CA TRP A 106 0.42 -12.79 1.78
C TRP A 106 1.00 -11.42 1.39
N ILE A 107 2.14 -11.02 1.96
CA ILE A 107 2.85 -9.80 1.55
C ILE A 107 3.37 -9.94 0.12
N VAL A 108 3.99 -11.08 -0.21
CA VAL A 108 4.51 -11.36 -1.55
C VAL A 108 3.37 -11.50 -2.55
N TRP A 109 2.27 -12.15 -2.20
CA TRP A 109 1.06 -12.23 -3.02
C TRP A 109 0.48 -10.85 -3.31
N MET A 110 0.43 -9.97 -2.30
CA MET A 110 -0.02 -8.59 -2.49
C MET A 110 0.93 -7.82 -3.44
N GLN A 111 2.24 -7.96 -3.24
CA GLN A 111 3.25 -7.23 -4.02
C GLN A 111 3.37 -7.73 -5.47
N SER A 112 3.09 -9.01 -5.73
CA SER A 112 3.22 -9.64 -7.06
C SER A 112 1.90 -9.81 -7.81
N GLY A 113 0.76 -9.79 -7.11
CA GLY A 113 -0.58 -9.97 -7.67
C GLY A 113 -1.46 -8.74 -7.45
N LEU A 114 -2.04 -8.62 -6.26
CA LEU A 114 -3.08 -7.62 -5.94
C LEU A 114 -2.69 -6.19 -6.32
N GLY A 115 -1.56 -5.71 -5.80
CA GLY A 115 -1.10 -4.35 -6.01
C GLY A 115 -0.83 -4.03 -7.49
N PRO A 116 0.04 -4.80 -8.18
CA PRO A 116 0.32 -4.58 -9.60
C PRO A 116 -0.93 -4.65 -10.49
N MET A 117 -1.81 -5.64 -10.30
CA MET A 117 -2.99 -5.81 -11.15
C MET A 117 -3.99 -4.66 -10.95
N GLN A 118 -4.24 -4.25 -9.70
CA GLN A 118 -5.07 -3.08 -9.43
C GLN A 118 -4.42 -1.78 -9.92
N GLY A 119 -3.08 -1.69 -9.86
CA GLY A 119 -2.32 -0.58 -10.46
C GLY A 119 -2.54 -0.46 -11.98
N GLN A 120 -2.58 -1.59 -12.70
CA GLN A 120 -2.94 -1.59 -14.11
C GLN A 120 -4.41 -1.24 -14.34
N ALA A 121 -5.32 -1.73 -13.49
CA ALA A 121 -6.73 -1.34 -13.56
C ALA A 121 -6.88 0.19 -13.39
N ASN A 122 -6.19 0.80 -12.44
CA ASN A 122 -6.12 2.26 -12.29
C ASN A 122 -5.61 2.94 -13.57
N HIS A 123 -4.54 2.42 -14.18
CA HIS A 123 -3.97 3.00 -15.38
C HIS A 123 -4.95 3.01 -16.55
N PHE A 124 -5.47 1.85 -16.95
CA PHE A 124 -6.39 1.75 -18.09
C PHE A 124 -7.73 2.46 -17.82
N TYR A 125 -8.19 2.45 -16.57
CA TYR A 125 -9.47 3.06 -16.22
C TYR A 125 -9.39 4.58 -16.06
N ARG A 126 -8.32 5.12 -15.46
CA ARG A 126 -8.22 6.55 -15.08
C ARG A 126 -7.18 7.34 -15.85
N TYR A 127 -6.04 6.75 -16.20
CA TYR A 127 -4.87 7.52 -16.61
C TYR A 127 -4.53 7.42 -18.10
N ALA A 128 -4.83 6.28 -18.74
CA ALA A 128 -4.56 6.07 -20.15
C ALA A 128 -5.25 7.18 -20.99
N PRO A 129 -4.56 7.77 -21.98
CA PRO A 129 -5.09 8.87 -22.78
C PRO A 129 -6.26 8.41 -23.66
N GLU A 130 -6.25 7.12 -24.03
CA GLU A 130 -7.29 6.46 -24.80
C GLU A 130 -7.98 5.39 -23.96
N LYS A 131 -9.29 5.22 -24.16
CA LYS A 131 -10.06 4.15 -23.51
C LYS A 131 -9.90 2.85 -24.30
N ILE A 132 -9.09 1.95 -23.74
CA ILE A 132 -8.86 0.62 -24.29
C ILE A 132 -9.70 -0.38 -23.49
N GLU A 133 -10.90 -0.68 -23.99
CA GLU A 133 -11.91 -1.49 -23.30
C GLU A 133 -11.37 -2.87 -22.87
N TYR A 134 -10.58 -3.52 -23.73
CA TYR A 134 -9.91 -4.79 -23.39
C TYR A 134 -8.99 -4.65 -22.17
N GLY A 135 -8.20 -3.57 -22.10
CA GLY A 135 -7.29 -3.31 -20.98
C GLY A 135 -8.04 -3.08 -19.69
N ILE A 136 -9.10 -2.26 -19.73
CA ILE A 136 -9.97 -2.01 -18.57
C ILE A 136 -10.57 -3.33 -18.06
N ASN A 137 -11.22 -4.08 -18.94
CA ASN A 137 -11.90 -5.32 -18.58
C ASN A 137 -10.93 -6.39 -18.07
N ARG A 138 -9.77 -6.55 -18.72
CA ARG A 138 -8.75 -7.52 -18.29
C ARG A 138 -8.30 -7.25 -16.85
N TYR A 139 -7.89 -6.03 -16.53
CA TYR A 139 -7.30 -5.73 -15.23
C TYR A 139 -8.34 -5.56 -14.12
N GLN A 140 -9.55 -5.07 -14.43
CA GLN A 140 -10.64 -5.08 -13.46
C GLN A 140 -11.12 -6.51 -13.16
N THR A 141 -11.19 -7.39 -14.16
CA THR A 141 -11.56 -8.80 -13.96
C THR A 141 -10.52 -9.52 -13.10
N GLU A 142 -9.23 -9.36 -13.42
CA GLU A 142 -8.17 -9.99 -12.61
C GLU A 142 -8.14 -9.46 -11.18
N THR A 143 -8.34 -8.15 -10.99
CA THR A 143 -8.40 -7.58 -9.63
C THR A 143 -9.60 -8.12 -8.85
N LYS A 144 -10.79 -8.28 -9.48
CA LYS A 144 -11.95 -8.93 -8.86
C LYS A 144 -11.67 -10.39 -8.49
N ARG A 145 -10.94 -11.13 -9.33
CA ARG A 145 -10.51 -12.50 -9.00
C ARG A 145 -9.59 -12.53 -7.77
N LEU A 146 -8.67 -11.57 -7.67
CA LEU A 146 -7.80 -11.43 -6.49
C LEU A 146 -8.57 -11.02 -5.23
N TYR A 147 -9.61 -10.19 -5.37
CA TYR A 147 -10.53 -9.89 -4.28
C TYR A 147 -11.31 -11.15 -3.85
N GLN A 148 -11.72 -12.00 -4.80
CA GLN A 148 -12.34 -13.29 -4.45
C GLN A 148 -11.40 -14.17 -3.63
N VAL A 149 -10.12 -14.28 -4.03
CA VAL A 149 -9.10 -15.04 -3.27
C VAL A 149 -8.96 -14.50 -1.85
N LEU A 150 -8.89 -13.17 -1.69
CA LEU A 150 -8.81 -12.52 -0.38
C LEU A 150 -10.07 -12.78 0.46
N ASN A 151 -11.26 -12.66 -0.14
CA ASN A 151 -12.53 -12.93 0.53
C ASN A 151 -12.64 -14.39 0.99
N ASP A 152 -12.24 -15.34 0.15
CA ASP A 152 -12.27 -16.77 0.47
C ASP A 152 -11.29 -17.10 1.61
N ARG A 153 -10.11 -16.47 1.61
CA ARG A 153 -9.16 -16.60 2.72
C ARG A 153 -9.76 -16.13 4.04
N LEU A 154 -10.37 -14.94 4.07
CA LEU A 154 -10.99 -14.39 5.27
C LEU A 154 -12.12 -15.31 5.78
N ALA A 155 -12.94 -15.86 4.87
CA ALA A 155 -13.97 -16.84 5.22
C ALA A 155 -13.37 -18.15 5.79
N GLN A 156 -12.22 -18.59 5.28
CA GLN A 156 -11.52 -19.78 5.82
C GLN A 156 -10.98 -19.52 7.23
N GLN A 157 -10.43 -18.32 7.48
CA GLN A 157 -9.93 -17.92 8.80
C GLN A 157 -11.05 -17.87 9.84
N GLU A 158 -12.22 -17.33 9.47
CA GLU A 158 -13.40 -17.34 10.34
C GLU A 158 -13.85 -18.78 10.65
N LYS A 159 -13.95 -19.65 9.63
CA LYS A 159 -14.34 -21.06 9.80
C LYS A 159 -13.35 -21.85 10.66
N ALA A 160 -12.07 -21.52 10.58
CA ALA A 160 -11.02 -22.13 11.39
C ALA A 160 -10.98 -21.60 12.84
N GLY A 161 -11.87 -20.66 13.21
CA GLY A 161 -11.88 -20.04 14.53
C GLY A 161 -10.72 -19.05 14.75
N GLN A 162 -10.03 -18.65 13.68
CA GLN A 162 -8.93 -17.67 13.71
C GLN A 162 -9.45 -16.23 13.56
N GLY A 163 -10.71 -16.05 13.17
CA GLY A 163 -11.37 -14.75 13.18
C GLY A 163 -11.21 -13.98 11.87
N LEU A 164 -11.10 -12.65 11.96
CA LEU A 164 -11.23 -11.72 10.83
C LEU A 164 -9.88 -11.17 10.35
N TRP A 165 -8.84 -12.00 10.33
CA TRP A 165 -7.49 -11.57 9.93
C TRP A 165 -6.92 -12.50 8.88
N LEU A 166 -5.97 -12.02 8.08
CA LEU A 166 -5.40 -12.84 7.01
C LEU A 166 -4.59 -14.01 7.52
N VAL A 167 -3.91 -13.86 8.66
CA VAL A 167 -3.00 -14.86 9.21
C VAL A 167 -3.20 -14.93 10.72
N GLY A 168 -3.44 -16.15 11.22
CA GLY A 168 -3.63 -16.41 12.63
C GLY A 168 -4.79 -15.59 13.21
N ASN A 169 -4.73 -15.34 14.52
CA ASN A 169 -5.84 -14.76 15.28
C ASN A 169 -5.72 -13.26 15.56
N LYS A 170 -4.87 -12.54 14.82
CA LYS A 170 -4.63 -11.11 15.06
C LYS A 170 -4.32 -10.33 13.79
N PHE A 171 -4.55 -9.02 13.85
CA PHE A 171 -4.19 -8.07 12.80
C PHE A 171 -2.67 -7.99 12.63
N THR A 172 -2.18 -8.14 11.40
CA THR A 172 -0.74 -8.13 11.11
C THR A 172 -0.36 -7.27 9.90
N ILE A 173 0.94 -7.21 9.63
CA ILE A 173 1.47 -6.61 8.40
C ILE A 173 0.96 -7.25 7.10
N ALA A 174 0.44 -8.50 7.11
CA ALA A 174 -0.26 -9.07 5.96
C ALA A 174 -1.57 -8.32 5.68
N ASP A 175 -2.35 -8.03 6.73
CA ASP A 175 -3.58 -7.24 6.61
C ASP A 175 -3.27 -5.82 6.14
N ILE A 176 -2.28 -5.15 6.75
CA ILE A 176 -1.84 -3.80 6.37
C ILE A 176 -1.45 -3.74 4.89
N ALA A 177 -0.68 -4.72 4.43
CA ALA A 177 -0.23 -4.84 3.04
C ALA A 177 -1.41 -4.87 2.07
N CYS A 178 -2.37 -5.78 2.27
CA CYS A 178 -3.53 -5.93 1.40
C CYS A 178 -4.49 -4.73 1.52
N PHE A 179 -4.78 -4.29 2.75
CA PHE A 179 -5.73 -3.22 3.06
C PHE A 179 -5.39 -1.96 2.30
N SER A 180 -4.11 -1.61 2.26
CA SER A 180 -3.63 -0.40 1.61
C SER A 180 -4.06 -0.27 0.14
N TRP A 181 -4.23 -1.40 -0.57
CA TRP A 181 -4.73 -1.44 -1.95
C TRP A 181 -6.24 -1.58 -2.01
N VAL A 182 -6.83 -2.47 -1.21
CA VAL A 182 -8.28 -2.70 -1.22
C VAL A 182 -9.07 -1.43 -0.84
N ASN A 183 -8.55 -0.64 0.11
CA ASN A 183 -9.13 0.64 0.51
C ASN A 183 -9.17 1.68 -0.65
N TRP A 184 -8.40 1.47 -1.72
CA TRP A 184 -8.40 2.27 -2.94
C TRP A 184 -9.17 1.61 -4.10
N GLY A 185 -9.90 0.51 -3.88
CA GLY A 185 -10.58 -0.27 -4.92
C GLY A 185 -11.52 0.55 -5.82
N ALA A 186 -12.29 1.46 -5.23
CA ALA A 186 -13.21 2.32 -5.96
C ALA A 186 -12.51 3.20 -7.02
N TRP A 187 -11.26 3.58 -6.79
CA TRP A 187 -10.48 4.34 -7.77
C TRP A 187 -10.24 3.55 -9.06
N ALA A 188 -10.04 2.23 -8.92
CA ALA A 188 -9.88 1.27 -10.03
C ALA A 188 -11.21 0.92 -10.72
N GLY A 189 -12.34 1.46 -10.25
CA GLY A 189 -13.68 1.11 -10.73
C GLY A 189 -14.17 -0.25 -10.21
N ILE A 190 -13.67 -0.67 -9.03
CA ILE A 190 -14.00 -1.96 -8.44
C ILE A 190 -14.68 -1.73 -7.09
N GLU A 191 -15.90 -2.25 -6.97
CA GLU A 191 -16.66 -2.24 -5.73
C GLU A 191 -16.33 -3.47 -4.89
N THR A 192 -16.28 -3.28 -3.57
CA THR A 192 -16.04 -4.34 -2.59
C THR A 192 -17.33 -5.00 -2.11
N LYS A 193 -18.50 -4.40 -2.36
CA LYS A 193 -19.83 -4.91 -1.99
C LYS A 193 -20.10 -6.39 -2.34
N PRO A 194 -19.62 -6.94 -3.48
CA PRO A 194 -19.78 -8.38 -3.77
C PRO A 194 -18.98 -9.32 -2.87
N PHE A 195 -18.06 -8.79 -2.04
CA PHE A 195 -17.11 -9.55 -1.21
C PHE A 195 -17.38 -9.27 0.28
N PRO A 196 -18.34 -9.98 0.90
CA PRO A 196 -18.82 -9.64 2.25
C PRO A 196 -17.74 -9.75 3.33
N GLU A 197 -16.78 -10.67 3.21
CA GLU A 197 -15.70 -10.77 4.21
C GLU A 197 -14.70 -9.63 4.08
N ILE A 198 -14.47 -9.14 2.86
CA ILE A 198 -13.66 -7.94 2.64
C ILE A 198 -14.35 -6.73 3.27
N GLU A 199 -15.66 -6.57 3.13
CA GLU A 199 -16.39 -5.45 3.75
C GLU A 199 -16.23 -5.47 5.29
N ARG A 200 -16.46 -6.62 5.93
CA ARG A 200 -16.27 -6.79 7.38
C ARG A 200 -14.84 -6.47 7.81
N TRP A 201 -13.87 -6.98 7.08
CA TRP A 201 -12.45 -6.76 7.34
C TRP A 201 -12.03 -5.30 7.13
N LEU A 202 -12.53 -4.63 6.07
CA LEU A 202 -12.31 -3.20 5.83
C LEU A 202 -12.88 -2.36 6.97
N ASP A 203 -14.09 -2.65 7.43
CA ASP A 203 -14.73 -1.93 8.54
C ASP A 203 -13.91 -2.07 9.82
N ALA A 204 -13.49 -3.30 10.14
CA ALA A 204 -12.66 -3.58 11.31
C ALA A 204 -11.32 -2.84 11.26
N ILE A 205 -10.65 -2.80 10.10
CA ILE A 205 -9.37 -2.10 9.93
C ILE A 205 -9.54 -0.59 9.95
N ASN A 206 -10.55 -0.04 9.27
CA ASN A 206 -10.82 1.40 9.25
C ASN A 206 -11.21 1.97 10.62
N ALA A 207 -11.75 1.13 11.51
CA ALA A 207 -12.05 1.51 12.90
C ALA A 207 -10.79 1.66 13.77
N ARG A 208 -9.62 1.17 13.34
CA ARG A 208 -8.40 1.20 14.14
C ARG A 208 -7.83 2.63 14.21
N PRO A 209 -7.54 3.18 15.41
CA PRO A 209 -7.00 4.53 15.54
C PRO A 209 -5.67 4.77 14.80
N ALA A 210 -4.78 3.77 14.79
CA ALA A 210 -3.52 3.85 14.07
C ALA A 210 -3.70 3.88 12.54
N VAL A 211 -4.69 3.15 12.02
CA VAL A 211 -5.04 3.18 10.60
C VAL A 211 -5.58 4.56 10.22
N GLN A 212 -6.49 5.12 11.02
CA GLN A 212 -7.05 6.46 10.79
C GLN A 212 -5.96 7.54 10.77
N ARG A 213 -4.95 7.45 11.63
CA ARG A 213 -3.79 8.35 11.56
C ARG A 213 -2.95 8.07 10.31
N GLY A 214 -2.60 6.81 10.07
CA GLY A 214 -1.69 6.39 9.00
C GLY A 214 -2.18 6.73 7.60
N VAL A 215 -3.48 6.60 7.30
CA VAL A 215 -4.01 6.96 5.97
C VAL A 215 -3.94 8.46 5.68
N ASN A 216 -3.84 9.31 6.71
CA ASN A 216 -3.77 10.76 6.58
C ASN A 216 -2.32 11.30 6.50
N ILE A 217 -1.36 10.44 6.13
CA ILE A 217 0.06 10.77 6.00
C ILE A 217 0.50 10.61 4.53
N PRO A 218 1.32 11.53 3.98
CA PRO A 218 1.72 12.81 4.55
C PRO A 218 0.61 13.88 4.46
N ASP A 219 -0.48 13.57 3.76
CA ASP A 219 -1.62 14.46 3.55
C ASP A 219 -2.93 13.72 3.87
N GLU A 220 -3.98 14.48 4.14
CA GLU A 220 -5.33 13.96 4.41
C GLU A 220 -5.81 12.99 3.30
N PHE A 221 -6.42 11.89 3.71
CA PHE A 221 -6.97 10.89 2.80
C PHE A 221 -8.30 11.34 2.20
N LYS A 222 -8.27 11.77 0.92
CA LYS A 222 -9.42 12.38 0.25
C LYS A 222 -10.14 11.48 -0.74
N LEU A 223 -9.94 10.16 -0.72
CA LEU A 223 -10.54 9.30 -1.76
C LEU A 223 -12.07 9.41 -1.79
N LYS A 224 -12.74 9.43 -0.64
CA LYS A 224 -14.21 9.61 -0.58
C LYS A 224 -14.66 10.94 -1.17
N GLU A 225 -13.91 12.01 -0.94
CA GLU A 225 -14.19 13.34 -1.49
C GLU A 225 -13.96 13.36 -3.01
N ILE A 226 -12.85 12.79 -3.47
CA ILE A 226 -12.51 12.67 -4.90
C ILE A 226 -13.58 11.87 -5.64
N MET A 227 -14.10 10.81 -5.00
CA MET A 227 -15.11 9.93 -5.57
C MET A 227 -16.56 10.41 -5.34
N SER A 228 -16.77 11.60 -4.75
CA SER A 228 -18.13 12.08 -4.43
C SER A 228 -18.94 12.47 -5.67
N SER A 229 -18.30 12.69 -6.82
CA SER A 229 -18.95 12.92 -8.10
C SER A 229 -18.06 12.48 -9.25
N LYS A 230 -18.68 12.19 -10.41
CA LYS A 230 -17.95 11.89 -11.64
C LYS A 230 -17.00 13.02 -12.04
N GLU A 231 -17.45 14.27 -11.91
CA GLU A 231 -16.65 15.45 -12.25
C GLU A 231 -15.36 15.55 -11.43
N LYS A 232 -15.43 15.41 -10.09
CA LYS A 232 -14.25 15.43 -9.23
C LYS A 232 -13.28 14.28 -9.53
N ALA A 233 -13.83 13.10 -9.75
CA ALA A 233 -13.03 11.93 -10.10
C ALA A 233 -12.32 12.12 -11.45
N ASP A 234 -13.00 12.69 -12.44
CA ASP A 234 -12.45 12.97 -13.77
C ASP A 234 -11.41 14.10 -13.73
N GLU A 235 -11.62 15.15 -12.92
CA GLU A 235 -10.64 16.22 -12.72
C GLU A 235 -9.35 15.68 -12.09
N HIS A 236 -9.48 14.87 -11.03
CA HIS A 236 -8.34 14.25 -10.37
C HIS A 236 -7.62 13.28 -11.32
N ALA A 237 -8.37 12.49 -12.09
CA ALA A 237 -7.81 11.56 -13.08
C ALA A 237 -7.05 12.28 -14.20
N LYS A 238 -7.53 13.43 -14.69
CA LYS A 238 -6.83 14.25 -15.69
C LYS A 238 -5.48 14.77 -15.17
N LYS A 239 -5.46 15.31 -13.94
CA LYS A 239 -4.21 15.74 -13.29
C LYS A 239 -3.23 14.58 -13.16
N ALA A 240 -3.74 13.41 -12.77
CA ALA A 240 -2.94 12.19 -12.64
C ALA A 240 -2.38 11.69 -13.98
N SER A 241 -3.24 11.61 -15.00
CA SER A 241 -2.87 11.22 -16.36
C SER A 241 -1.71 12.05 -16.90
N ALA A 242 -1.78 13.38 -16.75
CA ALA A 242 -0.78 14.30 -17.29
C ALA A 242 0.65 13.99 -16.80
N TRP A 243 0.85 13.79 -15.50
CA TRP A 243 2.18 13.48 -14.98
C TRP A 243 2.59 12.02 -15.20
N VAL A 244 1.63 11.08 -15.23
CA VAL A 244 1.91 9.67 -15.56
C VAL A 244 2.45 9.55 -16.99
N MET A 245 1.79 10.18 -17.97
CA MET A 245 2.21 10.15 -19.37
C MET A 245 3.56 10.84 -19.57
N LYS A 246 3.77 12.02 -18.95
CA LYS A 246 5.07 12.71 -18.96
C LYS A 246 6.19 11.82 -18.41
N GLY A 247 5.93 11.07 -17.34
CA GLY A 247 6.88 10.11 -16.77
C GLY A 247 7.19 8.97 -17.73
N GLN A 248 6.16 8.38 -18.36
CA GLN A 248 6.33 7.30 -19.35
C GLN A 248 7.14 7.76 -20.56
N GLU A 249 6.87 8.94 -21.11
CA GLU A 249 7.65 9.50 -22.23
C GLU A 249 9.12 9.71 -21.87
N ALA A 250 9.40 10.17 -20.65
CA ALA A 250 10.77 10.35 -20.17
C ALA A 250 11.50 9.00 -20.05
N ASP A 251 10.83 7.98 -19.50
CA ASP A 251 11.39 6.63 -19.40
C ASP A 251 11.60 6.01 -20.81
N GLN A 252 10.64 6.18 -21.72
CA GLN A 252 10.78 5.72 -23.12
C GLN A 252 12.00 6.37 -23.80
N LYS A 253 12.17 7.69 -23.69
CA LYS A 253 13.33 8.40 -24.26
C LYS A 253 14.66 7.94 -23.66
N LYS A 254 14.67 7.61 -22.37
CA LYS A 254 15.87 7.12 -21.67
C LYS A 254 16.30 5.73 -22.13
N HIS A 255 15.35 4.91 -22.59
CA HIS A 255 15.56 3.50 -22.94
C HIS A 255 15.39 3.17 -24.43
N ALA A 256 15.22 4.20 -25.27
CA ALA A 256 15.25 4.09 -26.74
C ALA A 256 16.69 4.04 -27.26
#